data_AF-A0A1J4NAG2-F1
#
_entry.id   AF-A0A1J4NAG2-F1
#
_cell.length_a   1.000
_cell.length_b   1.000
_cell.length_c   1.000
_cell.angle_alpha   90.00
_cell.angle_beta   90.00
_cell.angle_gamma   90.00
#
_symmetry.space_group_name_H-M   'P 1'
#
loop_
_entity.id
_entity.type
_entity.pdbx_description
1 polymer ?
#
loop_
_entity_poly.entity_id
_entity_poly.type
_entity_poly.pdbx_seq_one_letter_code
_entity_poly.pdbx_strand_id
1 'polypeptide(L)'
;MTYVVLVAWLVQAAVGVLLLTSWVGRGRTPPRTVVTHVAASVLGVASFIAYVLTDGVLWAWAAFVLITIGNAFGDMMLLRRVRAMGGSHLSTINAYKAALRSMFKGRLPLRVSFHAVFAGVVYFSTLAVCIVETVG
;
A
#
# COMPACT_ATOMS: atom_id res chain seq x y z
N MET A 1 1.51 20.43 -5.42
CA MET A 1 0.81 19.14 -5.14
C MET A 1 1.77 18.06 -4.65
N THR A 2 2.97 17.99 -5.20
CA THR A 2 4.03 17.01 -4.86
C THR A 2 4.29 16.84 -3.36
N TYR A 3 4.45 17.91 -2.57
CA TYR A 3 4.65 17.80 -1.11
C TYR A 3 3.46 17.17 -0.38
N VAL A 4 2.22 17.41 -0.82
CA VAL A 4 1.01 16.79 -0.24
C VAL A 4 1.03 15.28 -0.49
N VAL A 5 1.41 14.86 -1.70
CA VAL A 5 1.54 13.44 -2.06
C VAL A 5 2.69 12.79 -1.29
N LEU A 6 3.81 13.50 -1.10
CA LEU A 6 4.91 13.03 -0.24
C LEU A 6 4.45 12.83 1.21
N VAL A 7 3.70 13.77 1.78
CA VAL A 7 3.12 13.60 3.13
C VAL A 7 2.21 12.37 3.17
N ALA A 8 1.39 12.13 2.15
CA ALA A 8 0.56 10.93 2.07
C ALA A 8 1.39 9.64 2.03
N TRP A 9 2.49 9.61 1.25
CA TRP A 9 3.46 8.51 1.27
C TRP A 9 4.05 8.26 2.66
N LEU A 10 4.45 9.32 3.36
CA LEU A 10 5.04 9.22 4.71
C LEU A 10 4.03 8.73 5.75
N VAL A 11 2.78 9.22 5.72
CA VAL A 11 1.70 8.74 6.58
C VAL A 11 1.45 7.25 6.33
N GLN A 12 1.37 6.84 5.07
CA GLN A 12 1.14 5.44 4.69
C GLN A 12 2.31 4.55 5.15
N ALA A 13 3.55 5.00 4.96
CA ALA A 13 4.75 4.31 5.41
C ALA A 13 4.79 4.17 6.94
N ALA A 14 4.46 5.23 7.68
CA ALA A 14 4.41 5.20 9.15
C ALA A 14 3.42 4.14 9.65
N VAL A 15 2.22 4.06 9.07
CA VAL A 15 1.25 3.01 9.44
C VAL A 15 1.76 1.62 9.04
N GLY A 16 2.42 1.48 7.88
CA GLY A 16 3.07 0.24 7.46
C GLY A 16 4.13 -0.24 8.47
N VAL A 17 4.97 0.67 8.95
CA VAL A 17 5.98 0.38 10.00
C VAL A 17 5.29 -0.06 11.29
N LEU A 18 4.23 0.62 11.73
CA LEU A 18 3.47 0.22 12.92
C LEU A 18 2.86 -1.19 12.79
N LEU A 19 2.42 -1.57 11.59
CA LEU A 19 1.91 -2.92 11.32
C LEU A 19 3.04 -3.96 11.34
N LEU A 20 4.19 -3.64 10.74
CA LEU A 20 5.35 -4.52 10.70
C LEU A 20 5.94 -4.75 12.10
N THR A 21 6.12 -3.70 12.90
CA THR A 21 6.61 -3.81 14.28
C THR A 21 5.65 -4.61 15.16
N SER A 22 4.33 -4.39 15.00
CA SER A 22 3.31 -5.19 15.68
C SER A 22 3.33 -6.67 15.27
N TRP A 23 3.75 -6.97 14.04
CA TRP A 23 3.90 -8.35 13.55
C TRP A 23 5.13 -9.02 14.15
N VAL A 24 6.29 -8.36 14.03
CA VAL A 24 7.57 -8.87 14.54
C VAL A 24 7.54 -9.01 16.07
N GLY A 25 6.93 -8.05 16.77
CA GLY A 25 6.76 -8.09 18.23
C GLY A 25 5.91 -9.26 18.74
N ARG A 26 5.18 -9.95 17.85
CA ARG A 26 4.47 -11.21 18.18
C ARG A 26 5.31 -12.47 17.91
N GLY A 27 6.62 -12.32 17.70
CA GLY A 27 7.55 -13.44 17.44
C GLY A 27 7.36 -14.11 16.09
N ARG A 28 6.73 -13.44 15.12
CA ARG A 28 6.43 -14.02 13.80
C ARG A 28 7.45 -13.56 12.76
N THR A 29 8.15 -14.50 12.15
CA THR A 29 8.97 -14.23 10.96
C THR A 29 8.09 -13.77 9.80
N PRO A 30 8.36 -12.61 9.19
CA PRO A 30 7.60 -12.14 8.04
C PRO A 30 7.74 -13.11 6.85
N PRO A 31 6.64 -13.57 6.23
CA PRO A 31 6.72 -14.37 5.02
C PRO A 31 7.25 -13.51 3.86
N ARG A 32 7.77 -14.16 2.80
CA ARG A 32 8.32 -13.48 1.61
C ARG A 32 7.38 -12.42 1.03
N THR A 33 6.06 -12.66 1.03
CA THR A 33 5.03 -11.69 0.61
C THR A 33 5.10 -10.36 1.37
N VAL A 34 5.30 -10.40 2.69
CA VAL A 34 5.44 -9.19 3.52
C VAL A 34 6.75 -8.50 3.21
N VAL A 35 7.86 -9.26 3.10
CA VAL A 35 9.18 -8.71 2.79
C VAL A 35 9.16 -7.98 1.43
N THR A 36 8.59 -8.61 0.40
CA THR A 36 8.48 -8.00 -0.94
C THR A 36 7.58 -6.77 -0.93
N HIS A 37 6.45 -6.81 -0.21
CA HIS A 37 5.58 -5.64 -0.04
C HIS A 37 6.30 -4.47 0.62
N VAL A 38 7.02 -4.71 1.71
CA VAL A 38 7.78 -3.69 2.44
C VAL A 38 8.92 -3.14 1.58
N ALA A 39 9.69 -4.01 0.92
CA ALA A 39 10.78 -3.59 0.05
C ALA A 39 10.29 -2.68 -1.10
N ALA A 40 9.22 -3.08 -1.79
CA ALA A 40 8.61 -2.26 -2.84
C ALA A 40 8.11 -0.91 -2.30
N SER A 41 7.52 -0.91 -1.09
CA SER A 41 7.02 0.32 -0.45
C SER A 41 8.16 1.28 -0.08
N VAL A 42 9.26 0.76 0.50
CA VAL A 42 10.44 1.56 0.86
C VAL A 42 11.09 2.17 -0.38
N LEU A 43 11.29 1.35 -1.43
CA LEU A 43 11.82 1.83 -2.69
C LEU A 43 10.88 2.88 -3.33
N GLY A 44 9.56 2.67 -3.26
CA GLY A 44 8.58 3.61 -3.79
C GLY A 44 8.64 4.97 -3.09
N VAL A 45 8.72 5.00 -1.75
CA VAL A 45 8.93 6.23 -0.98
C VAL A 45 10.24 6.91 -1.36
N ALA A 46 11.34 6.13 -1.44
CA ALA A 46 12.65 6.67 -1.81
C ALA A 46 12.65 7.27 -3.22
N SER A 47 12.00 6.60 -4.18
CA SER A 47 11.82 7.13 -5.54
C SER A 47 11.00 8.42 -5.54
N PHE A 48 9.91 8.48 -4.77
CA PHE A 48 9.11 9.72 -4.73
C PHE A 48 9.86 10.88 -4.05
N ILE A 49 10.68 10.61 -3.03
CA ILE A 49 11.59 11.60 -2.45
C ILE A 49 12.62 12.07 -3.49
N ALA A 50 13.24 11.15 -4.24
CA ALA A 50 14.18 11.51 -5.30
C ALA A 50 13.52 12.39 -6.36
N TYR A 51 12.27 12.11 -6.74
CA TYR A 51 11.47 13.00 -7.59
C TYR A 51 11.35 14.40 -6.98
N VAL A 52 10.90 14.54 -5.73
CA VAL A 52 10.75 15.84 -5.06
C VAL A 52 12.06 16.64 -5.00
N LEU A 53 13.21 15.96 -4.91
CA LEU A 53 14.51 16.61 -4.78
C LEU A 53 15.17 16.96 -6.12
N THR A 54 14.79 16.31 -7.21
CA THR A 54 15.49 16.42 -8.51
C THR A 54 14.60 16.89 -9.64
N ASP A 55 13.28 16.95 -9.42
CA ASP A 55 12.25 17.20 -10.42
C ASP A 55 12.30 16.21 -11.61
N GLY A 56 12.99 15.08 -11.45
CA GLY A 56 13.10 14.05 -12.48
C GLY A 56 11.83 13.20 -12.56
N VAL A 57 10.97 13.44 -13.57
CA VAL A 57 9.68 12.74 -13.74
C VAL A 57 9.79 11.20 -13.77
N LEU A 58 10.92 10.65 -14.21
CA LEU A 58 11.17 9.20 -14.19
C LEU A 58 11.12 8.61 -12.77
N TRP A 59 11.51 9.39 -11.75
CA TRP A 59 11.43 8.97 -10.35
C TRP A 59 9.99 8.89 -9.84
N ALA A 60 9.10 9.76 -10.32
CA ALA A 60 7.67 9.68 -10.02
C ALA A 60 7.05 8.41 -10.63
N TRP A 61 7.37 8.12 -11.90
CA TRP A 61 6.95 6.87 -12.56
C TRP A 61 7.51 5.62 -11.87
N ALA A 62 8.78 5.65 -11.45
CA ALA A 62 9.36 4.55 -10.69
C ALA A 62 8.60 4.33 -9.37
N ALA A 63 8.29 5.39 -8.63
CA ALA A 63 7.46 5.31 -7.42
C ALA A 63 6.07 4.73 -7.72
N PHE A 64 5.44 5.12 -8.83
CA PHE A 64 4.14 4.60 -9.25
C PHE A 64 4.16 3.10 -9.59
N VAL A 65 5.19 2.63 -10.31
CA VAL A 65 5.37 1.19 -10.59
C VAL A 65 5.58 0.42 -9.28
N LEU A 66 6.41 0.95 -8.38
CA LEU A 66 6.71 0.32 -7.11
C LEU A 66 5.49 0.23 -6.18
N ILE A 67 4.65 1.28 -6.10
CA ILE A 67 3.39 1.20 -5.33
C ILE A 67 2.38 0.24 -5.99
N THR A 68 2.36 0.13 -7.31
CA THR A 68 1.52 -0.86 -8.01
C THR A 68 1.90 -2.28 -7.62
N ILE A 69 3.21 -2.59 -7.65
CA ILE A 69 3.74 -3.88 -7.21
C ILE A 69 3.43 -4.09 -5.72
N GLY A 70 3.73 -3.10 -4.87
CA GLY A 70 3.48 -3.14 -3.44
C GLY A 70 2.01 -3.44 -3.12
N ASN A 71 1.08 -2.74 -3.76
CA ASN A 71 -0.35 -2.94 -3.56
C ASN A 71 -0.81 -4.34 -3.97
N ALA A 72 -0.29 -4.91 -5.05
CA ALA A 72 -0.60 -6.29 -5.43
C ALA A 72 -0.23 -7.30 -4.31
N PHE A 73 0.93 -7.14 -3.68
CA PHE A 73 1.29 -7.95 -2.51
C PHE A 73 0.43 -7.63 -1.29
N GLY A 74 0.08 -6.36 -1.07
CA GLY A 74 -0.88 -5.90 -0.05
C GLY A 74 -2.22 -6.62 -0.15
N ASP A 75 -2.78 -6.64 -1.35
CA ASP A 75 -4.06 -7.27 -1.67
C ASP A 75 -3.99 -8.79 -1.49
N MET A 76 -2.92 -9.44 -1.92
CA MET A 76 -2.76 -10.88 -1.65
C MET A 76 -2.82 -11.20 -0.16
N MET A 77 -2.19 -10.37 0.70
CA MET A 77 -2.27 -10.53 2.15
C MET A 77 -3.69 -10.30 2.70
N LEU A 78 -4.37 -9.26 2.22
CA LEU A 78 -5.74 -8.93 2.61
C LEU A 78 -6.72 -10.03 2.21
N LEU A 79 -6.67 -10.49 0.97
CA LEU A 79 -7.51 -11.56 0.45
C LEU A 79 -7.24 -12.88 1.17
N ARG A 80 -5.97 -13.22 1.44
CA ARG A 80 -5.63 -14.40 2.24
C ARG A 80 -6.25 -14.34 3.63
N ARG A 81 -6.20 -13.17 4.28
CA ARG A 81 -6.84 -12.98 5.59
C ARG A 81 -8.36 -13.17 5.50
N VAL A 82 -9.01 -12.56 4.52
CA VAL A 82 -10.47 -12.68 4.33
C VAL A 82 -10.90 -14.12 4.08
N ARG A 83 -10.13 -14.84 3.26
CA ARG A 83 -10.36 -16.29 3.04
C ARG A 83 -10.21 -17.10 4.33
N ALA A 84 -9.21 -16.78 5.15
CA ALA A 84 -9.01 -17.42 6.45
C ALA A 84 -10.12 -17.13 7.47
N MET A 85 -10.85 -16.01 7.32
CA MET A 85 -11.99 -15.65 8.18
C MET A 85 -13.33 -16.31 7.75
N GLY A 86 -13.28 -17.39 6.96
CA GLY A 86 -14.46 -18.14 6.51
C GLY A 86 -14.84 -17.94 5.04
N GLY A 87 -14.00 -17.25 4.25
CA GLY A 87 -14.21 -17.00 2.83
C GLY A 87 -13.42 -17.90 1.88
N SER A 88 -12.97 -19.08 2.30
CA SER A 88 -12.02 -19.93 1.55
C SER A 88 -12.49 -20.29 0.13
N HIS A 89 -13.80 -20.41 -0.08
CA HIS A 89 -14.45 -20.74 -1.35
C HIS A 89 -14.72 -19.51 -2.25
N LEU A 90 -14.44 -18.29 -1.79
CA LEU A 90 -14.77 -17.08 -2.53
C LEU A 90 -13.84 -16.88 -3.73
N SER A 91 -14.46 -16.62 -4.90
CA SER A 91 -13.76 -16.07 -6.06
C SER A 91 -13.05 -14.76 -5.71
N THR A 92 -12.04 -14.36 -6.47
CA THR A 92 -11.24 -13.15 -6.18
C THR A 92 -12.11 -11.89 -6.04
N ILE A 93 -13.07 -11.68 -6.95
CA ILE A 93 -13.99 -10.53 -6.91
C ILE A 93 -14.84 -10.56 -5.62
N ASN A 94 -15.38 -11.72 -5.26
CA ASN A 94 -16.19 -11.85 -4.04
C ASN A 94 -15.36 -11.70 -2.77
N ALA A 95 -14.10 -12.14 -2.79
CA ALA A 95 -13.15 -11.93 -1.71
C ALA A 95 -12.81 -10.44 -1.52
N TYR A 96 -12.66 -9.66 -2.60
CA TYR A 96 -12.51 -8.19 -2.51
C TYR A 96 -13.76 -7.52 -1.93
N LYS A 97 -14.96 -7.89 -2.40
CA LYS A 97 -16.22 -7.38 -1.84
C LYS A 97 -16.32 -7.69 -0.34
N ALA A 98 -15.95 -8.90 0.07
CA ALA A 98 -15.91 -9.30 1.46
C ALA A 98 -14.85 -8.55 2.27
N ALA A 99 -13.67 -8.28 1.69
CA ALA A 99 -12.62 -7.47 2.31
C ALA A 99 -13.11 -6.06 2.60
N LEU A 100 -13.68 -5.39 1.59
CA LEU A 100 -14.22 -4.04 1.71
C LEU A 100 -15.32 -3.97 2.78
N ARG A 101 -16.28 -4.91 2.75
CA ARG A 101 -17.31 -5.02 3.79
C ARG A 101 -16.71 -5.25 5.18
N SER A 102 -15.65 -6.06 5.29
CA SER A 102 -15.00 -6.35 6.57
C SER A 102 -14.29 -5.12 7.14
N MET A 103 -13.74 -4.24 6.30
CA MET A 103 -13.18 -2.96 6.72
C MET A 103 -14.26 -2.06 7.33
N PHE A 104 -15.38 -1.87 6.63
CA PHE A 104 -16.46 -0.98 7.09
C PHE A 104 -17.28 -1.56 8.25
N LYS A 105 -17.33 -2.88 8.40
CA LYS A 105 -17.99 -3.55 9.54
C LYS A 105 -17.07 -3.71 10.77
N GLY A 106 -15.86 -3.13 10.75
CA GLY A 106 -14.92 -3.23 11.87
C GLY A 106 -14.39 -4.63 12.15
N ARG A 107 -14.48 -5.56 11.18
CA ARG A 107 -13.99 -6.94 11.33
C ARG A 107 -12.48 -7.07 11.13
N LEU A 108 -11.84 -5.99 10.66
CA LEU A 108 -10.40 -5.89 10.51
C LEU A 108 -9.83 -4.87 11.52
N PRO A 109 -8.61 -5.06 12.03
CA PRO A 109 -7.97 -4.08 12.90
C PRO A 109 -7.92 -2.71 12.21
N LEU A 110 -8.22 -1.63 12.97
CA LEU A 110 -8.32 -0.27 12.44
C LEU A 110 -7.12 0.13 11.57
N ARG A 111 -5.90 -0.15 12.03
CA ARG A 111 -4.66 0.17 11.29
C ARG A 111 -4.59 -0.54 9.93
N VAL A 112 -5.11 -1.76 9.83
CA VAL A 112 -5.14 -2.52 8.58
C VAL A 112 -6.17 -1.95 7.61
N SER A 113 -7.37 -1.62 8.11
CA SER A 113 -8.41 -0.98 7.30
C SER A 113 -7.94 0.39 6.79
N PHE A 114 -7.37 1.22 7.67
CA PHE A 114 -6.80 2.51 7.30
C PHE A 114 -5.71 2.34 6.23
N HIS A 115 -4.72 1.49 6.48
CA HIS A 115 -3.60 1.29 5.56
C HIS A 115 -4.08 0.81 4.19
N ALA A 116 -5.05 -0.10 4.12
CA ALA A 116 -5.57 -0.61 2.86
C ALA A 116 -6.38 0.45 2.08
N VAL A 117 -7.24 1.22 2.76
CA VAL A 117 -8.06 2.26 2.10
C VAL A 117 -7.19 3.45 1.69
N PHE A 118 -6.28 3.89 2.57
CA PHE A 118 -5.40 5.03 2.33
C PHE A 118 -4.34 4.73 1.25
N ALA A 119 -4.00 3.45 1.02
CA ALA A 119 -3.19 3.04 -0.14
C ALA A 119 -3.80 3.53 -1.46
N GLY A 120 -5.13 3.54 -1.59
CA GLY A 120 -5.82 4.07 -2.76
C GLY A 120 -5.57 5.57 -2.96
N VAL A 121 -5.59 6.34 -1.87
CA VAL A 121 -5.31 7.79 -1.91
C VAL A 121 -3.88 8.04 -2.40
N VAL A 122 -2.89 7.35 -1.83
CA VAL A 122 -1.48 7.49 -2.25
C VAL A 122 -1.30 7.05 -3.70
N TYR A 123 -1.93 5.95 -4.09
CA TYR A 123 -1.85 5.42 -5.46
C TYR A 123 -2.36 6.41 -6.50
N PHE A 124 -3.61 6.86 -6.37
CA PHE A 124 -4.22 7.73 -7.37
C PHE A 124 -3.60 9.14 -7.38
N SER A 125 -3.16 9.64 -6.23
CA SER A 125 -2.46 10.92 -6.17
C SER A 125 -1.06 10.85 -6.80
N THR A 126 -0.34 9.74 -6.61
CA THR A 126 0.95 9.50 -7.28
C THR A 126 0.76 9.40 -8.80
N LEU A 127 -0.27 8.68 -9.26
CA LEU A 127 -0.62 8.62 -10.69
C LEU A 127 -0.95 10.00 -11.26
N ALA A 128 -1.73 10.80 -10.53
CA ALA A 128 -2.07 12.15 -10.96
C ALA A 128 -0.82 13.02 -11.12
N VAL A 129 0.14 12.95 -10.19
CA VAL A 129 1.45 13.61 -10.32
C VAL A 129 2.18 13.11 -11.57
N CYS A 130 2.29 11.80 -11.77
CA CYS A 130 2.98 11.24 -12.94
C CYS A 130 2.41 11.78 -14.26
N ILE A 131 1.08 11.82 -14.38
CA ILE A 131 0.40 12.31 -15.58
C ILE A 131 0.67 13.80 -15.77
N VAL A 132 0.41 14.62 -14.74
CA VAL A 132 0.54 16.09 -14.82
C VAL A 132 1.97 16.49 -15.19
N GLU A 133 2.97 15.88 -14.57
CA GLU A 133 4.39 16.20 -14.79
C GLU A 133 4.93 15.67 -16.13
N THR A 134 4.20 14.75 -16.78
CA THR A 134 4.59 14.25 -18.11
C THR A 134 4.01 15.14 -19.23
N VAL A 135 2.86 15.78 -19.00
CA VAL A 135 2.13 16.54 -20.04
C VAL A 135 2.15 18.06 -19.84
N GLY A 136 2.50 18.53 -18.65
CA GLY A 136 2.65 19.96 -18.31
C GLY A 136 4.03 20.48 -18.66
#